data_AF-A0A1F6EY90-F1
#
_entry.id   AF-A0A1F6EY90-F1
#
_cell.length_a   1.000
_cell.length_b   1.000
_cell.length_c   1.000
_cell.angle_alpha   90.00
_cell.angle_beta   90.00
_cell.angle_gamma   90.00
#
_symmetry.space_group_name_H-M   'P 1'
#
loop_
_entity.id
_entity.type
_entity.pdbx_description
1 polymer ?
#
loop_
_entity_poly.entity_id
_entity_poly.type
_entity_poly.pdbx_seq_one_letter_code
_entity_poly.pdbx_strand_id
1 'polypeptide(L)'
;MDPELKRLLDETRALAKDNNRMLHAIRHHQWLSFVSTVIVWIIVLALPLYLYQQYLHPFVEKFSATSGITTSGPFGLPTTADLQKLINSFQAK
;
A
#
# COMPACT_ATOMS: atom_id res chain seq x y z
N MET A 1 59.84 10.01 -0.16
CA MET A 1 58.61 9.27 -0.51
C MET A 1 58.67 8.99 -2.00
N ASP A 2 58.46 7.75 -2.39
CA ASP A 2 58.51 7.32 -3.78
C ASP A 2 57.41 8.05 -4.59
N PRO A 3 57.75 8.76 -5.68
CA PRO A 3 56.77 9.53 -6.46
C PRO A 3 55.61 8.69 -7.02
N GLU A 4 55.83 7.40 -7.30
CA GLU A 4 54.76 6.49 -7.73
C GLU A 4 53.73 6.25 -6.62
N LEU A 5 54.20 6.05 -5.39
CA LEU A 5 53.33 5.80 -4.23
C LEU A 5 52.41 7.00 -3.97
N LYS A 6 52.96 8.21 -4.13
CA LYS A 6 52.19 9.46 -3.96
C LYS A 6 51.11 9.60 -5.03
N ARG A 7 51.43 9.24 -6.28
CA ARG A 7 50.50 9.29 -7.40
C ARG A 7 49.35 8.29 -7.23
N LEU A 8 49.65 7.05 -6.85
CA LEU A 8 48.63 6.03 -6.57
C LEU A 8 47.73 6.43 -5.39
N LEU A 9 48.29 7.07 -4.37
CA LEU A 9 47.52 7.54 -3.23
C LEU A 9 46.57 8.70 -3.60
N ASP A 10 46.99 9.60 -4.48
CA ASP A 10 46.12 10.68 -4.99
C ASP A 10 45.02 10.14 -5.92
N GLU A 11 45.33 9.17 -6.80
CA GLU A 11 44.33 8.53 -7.66
C GLU A 11 43.27 7.77 -6.84
N THR A 12 43.70 6.97 -5.85
CA THR A 12 42.77 6.24 -4.97
C THR A 12 41.93 7.19 -4.13
N ARG A 13 42.50 8.30 -3.65
CA ARG A 13 41.76 9.33 -2.91
C ARG A 13 40.74 10.05 -3.80
N ALA A 14 41.09 10.36 -5.05
CA ALA A 14 40.19 10.97 -6.00
C ALA A 14 39.01 10.04 -6.31
N LEU A 15 39.27 8.76 -6.57
CA LEU A 15 38.25 7.74 -6.80
C LEU A 15 37.32 7.56 -5.60
N ALA A 16 37.86 7.54 -4.38
CA ALA A 16 37.05 7.43 -3.17
C ALA A 16 36.13 8.65 -2.97
N LYS A 17 36.63 9.86 -3.27
CA LYS A 17 35.86 11.10 -3.18
C LYS A 17 34.70 11.13 -4.17
N ASP A 18 34.94 10.70 -5.41
CA ASP A 18 33.88 10.60 -6.42
C ASP A 18 32.84 9.53 -6.09
N ASN A 19 33.27 8.38 -5.56
CA ASN A 19 32.35 7.35 -5.08
C ASN A 19 31.41 7.87 -3.99
N ASN A 20 31.95 8.60 -3.01
CA ASN A 20 31.14 9.18 -1.95
C ASN A 20 30.11 10.18 -2.51
N ARG A 21 30.51 11.01 -3.49
CA ARG A 21 29.61 11.95 -4.16
C ARG A 21 28.50 11.24 -4.94
N MET A 22 28.82 10.17 -5.66
CA MET A 22 27.82 9.36 -6.37
C MET A 22 26.86 8.65 -5.41
N LEU A 23 27.35 8.04 -4.33
CA LEU A 23 26.50 7.40 -3.31
C LEU A 23 25.53 8.39 -2.68
N HIS A 24 25.99 9.62 -2.42
CA HIS A 24 25.11 10.67 -1.90
C HIS A 24 24.02 11.05 -2.90
N ALA A 25 24.34 11.10 -4.20
CA ALA A 25 23.37 11.36 -5.26
C ALA A 25 22.36 10.20 -5.44
N ILE A 26 22.82 8.95 -5.38
CA ILE A 26 21.97 7.76 -5.57
C ILE A 26 20.95 7.62 -4.43
N ARG A 27 21.35 7.97 -3.20
CA ARG A 27 20.48 7.86 -2.02
C ARG A 27 19.16 8.63 -2.16
N HIS A 28 19.17 9.80 -2.81
CA HIS A 28 17.95 10.58 -3.02
C HIS A 28 17.06 9.97 -4.11
N HIS A 29 17.65 9.47 -5.20
CA HIS A 29 16.91 8.88 -6.32
C HIS A 29 16.25 7.54 -5.97
N GLN A 30 16.94 6.70 -5.19
CA GLN A 30 16.35 5.43 -4.71
C GLN A 30 15.16 5.68 -3.79
N TRP A 31 15.24 6.69 -2.92
CA TRP A 31 14.14 7.02 -2.03
C TRP A 31 12.93 7.57 -2.80
N LEU A 32 13.15 8.43 -3.80
CA LEU A 32 12.10 8.91 -4.71
C LEU A 32 11.44 7.77 -5.50
N SER A 33 12.22 6.82 -6.00
CA SER A 33 11.69 5.66 -6.73
C SER A 33 10.86 4.74 -5.83
N PHE A 34 11.29 4.53 -4.59
CA PHE A 34 10.53 3.73 -3.62
C PHE A 34 9.22 4.41 -3.24
N VAL A 35 9.28 5.70 -2.87
CA VAL A 35 8.10 6.48 -2.46
C VAL A 35 7.07 6.58 -3.58
N SER A 36 7.50 6.85 -4.82
CA SER A 36 6.58 6.89 -5.97
C SER A 36 5.91 5.54 -6.23
N THR A 37 6.65 4.43 -6.14
CA THR A 37 6.09 3.08 -6.30
C THR A 37 5.04 2.78 -5.22
N VAL A 38 5.33 3.13 -3.96
CA VAL A 38 4.38 2.96 -2.84
C VAL A 38 3.12 3.81 -3.05
N ILE A 39 3.27 5.07 -3.46
CA ILE A 39 2.14 5.95 -3.74
C ILE A 39 1.27 5.40 -4.86
N VAL A 40 1.86 4.93 -5.95
CA VAL A 40 1.12 4.32 -7.07
C VAL A 40 0.35 3.10 -6.59
N TRP A 41 0.96 2.22 -5.80
CA TRP A 41 0.27 1.05 -5.24
C TRP A 41 -0.87 1.42 -4.29
N ILE A 42 -0.68 2.45 -3.46
CA ILE A 42 -1.75 2.97 -2.60
C ILE A 42 -2.91 3.48 -3.45
N ILE A 43 -2.65 4.26 -4.50
CA ILE A 43 -3.70 4.77 -5.39
C ILE A 43 -4.41 3.62 -6.09
N VAL A 44 -3.68 2.65 -6.62
CA VAL A 44 -4.26 1.49 -7.32
C VAL A 44 -5.17 0.66 -6.41
N LEU A 45 -4.88 0.56 -5.11
CA LEU A 45 -5.74 -0.14 -4.15
C LEU A 45 -6.86 0.74 -3.58
N ALA A 46 -6.54 1.97 -3.20
CA ALA A 46 -7.47 2.87 -2.53
C ALA A 46 -8.52 3.44 -3.51
N LEU A 47 -8.16 3.71 -4.76
CA LEU A 47 -9.06 4.34 -5.72
C LEU A 47 -10.24 3.42 -6.08
N PRO A 48 -10.05 2.13 -6.42
CA PRO A 48 -11.17 1.22 -6.65
C PRO A 48 -11.99 0.97 -5.39
N LEU A 49 -11.37 0.86 -4.21
CA LEU A 49 -12.08 0.71 -2.94
C LEU A 49 -12.96 1.94 -2.62
N TYR A 50 -12.43 3.14 -2.82
CA TYR A 50 -13.15 4.40 -2.62
C TYR A 50 -14.31 4.54 -3.61
N LEU A 51 -14.07 4.26 -4.89
CA LEU A 51 -15.10 4.24 -5.92
C LEU A 51 -16.18 3.19 -5.63
N TYR A 52 -15.79 2.00 -5.17
CA TYR A 52 -16.71 0.95 -4.74
C TYR A 52 -17.62 1.47 -3.62
N GLN A 53 -17.06 2.06 -2.56
CA GLN A 53 -17.86 2.58 -1.46
C GLN A 53 -18.80 3.70 -1.91
N GLN A 54 -18.35 4.66 -2.71
CA GLN A 54 -19.19 5.78 -3.10
C GLN A 54 -20.33 5.38 -4.05
N TYR A 55 -20.05 4.50 -5.01
CA TYR A 55 -21.01 4.17 -6.07
C TYR A 55 -21.81 2.90 -5.80
N LEU A 56 -21.26 1.90 -5.11
CA LEU A 56 -21.98 0.65 -4.85
C LEU A 56 -22.76 0.66 -3.55
N HIS A 57 -22.53 1.60 -2.62
CA HIS A 57 -23.36 1.75 -1.43
C HIS A 57 -24.87 1.86 -1.74
N PRO A 58 -25.35 2.73 -2.65
CA PRO A 58 -26.79 2.80 -2.95
C PRO A 58 -27.33 1.57 -3.69
N PHE A 59 -26.49 0.83 -4.42
CA PHE A 59 -26.90 -0.43 -5.05
C PHE A 59 -26.98 -1.56 -4.03
N VAL A 60 -25.98 -1.68 -3.15
CA VAL A 60 -25.96 -2.67 -2.06
C VAL A 60 -27.14 -2.46 -1.12
N GLU A 61 -27.50 -1.23 -0.76
CA GLU A 61 -28.72 -0.94 0.04
C GLU A 61 -30.01 -1.45 -0.61
N LYS A 62 -30.14 -1.33 -1.94
CA LYS A 62 -31.31 -1.85 -2.66
C LYS A 62 -31.35 -3.38 -2.70
N PHE A 63 -30.19 -4.03 -2.77
CA PHE A 63 -30.09 -5.50 -2.75
C PHE A 63 -30.20 -6.09 -1.34
N SER A 64 -29.73 -5.40 -0.30
CA SER A 64 -29.88 -5.79 1.11
C SER A 64 -31.28 -5.54 1.67
N ALA A 65 -32.09 -4.71 1.02
CA ALA A 65 -33.53 -4.62 1.32
C ALA A 65 -34.32 -5.85 0.82
N THR A 66 -33.83 -6.55 -0.21
CA THR A 66 -34.47 -7.77 -0.75
C THR A 66 -33.88 -9.05 -0.16
N SER A 67 -32.60 -9.03 0.19
CA SER A 67 -31.90 -10.13 0.86
C SER A 67 -31.86 -9.77 2.34
N GLY A 68 -32.64 -10.40 3.22
CA GLY A 68 -32.72 -10.09 4.67
C GLY A 68 -31.42 -10.25 5.49
N ILE A 69 -30.26 -10.06 4.85
CA ILE A 69 -28.90 -10.11 5.36
C ILE A 69 -28.38 -8.68 5.28
N THR A 70 -28.70 -7.86 6.29
CA THR A 70 -27.97 -6.61 6.54
C THR A 70 -26.55 -7.00 6.96
N THR A 71 -25.57 -6.86 6.07
CA THR A 71 -24.16 -7.13 6.36
C THR A 71 -23.57 -5.96 7.15
N SER A 72 -23.56 -6.09 8.48
CA SER A 72 -23.19 -4.99 9.39
C SER A 72 -21.69 -4.92 9.73
N GLY A 73 -20.83 -5.69 9.05
CA GLY A 73 -19.41 -5.85 9.38
C GLY A 73 -18.45 -4.98 8.55
N PRO A 74 -17.23 -4.70 9.06
CA PRO A 74 -16.20 -4.02 8.28
C PRO A 74 -15.90 -4.86 7.03
N PHE A 75 -15.91 -4.20 5.85
CA PHE A 75 -15.78 -4.81 4.53
C PHE A 75 -16.98 -5.61 4.01
N GLY A 76 -18.18 -5.41 4.57
CA GLY A 76 -19.41 -6.04 4.05
C GLY A 76 -19.50 -7.54 4.37
N LEU A 77 -18.68 -8.03 5.30
CA LEU A 77 -18.78 -9.39 5.83
C LEU A 77 -19.91 -9.45 6.87
N PRO A 78 -20.75 -10.50 6.87
CA PRO A 78 -21.78 -10.67 7.89
C PRO A 78 -21.13 -10.85 9.26
N THR A 79 -21.61 -10.10 10.26
CA THR A 79 -21.14 -10.25 11.63
C THR A 79 -21.71 -11.51 12.27
N THR A 80 -21.06 -12.04 13.31
CA THR A 80 -21.58 -13.19 14.07
C THR A 80 -22.96 -12.91 14.67
N ALA A 81 -23.26 -11.65 15.00
CA ALA A 81 -24.58 -11.21 15.46
C ALA A 81 -25.65 -11.32 14.36
N ASP A 82 -25.31 -11.00 13.11
CA ASP A 82 -26.20 -11.14 11.95
C ASP A 82 -26.47 -12.63 11.65
N LEU A 83 -25.45 -13.49 11.79
CA LEU A 83 -25.60 -14.94 11.66
C LEU A 83 -26.49 -15.54 12.75
N GLN A 84 -26.39 -15.03 13.98
CA GLN A 84 -27.21 -15.52 15.10
C GLN A 84 -28.68 -15.14 14.95
N LYS A 85 -28.96 -13.94 14.42
CA LYS A 85 -30.33 -13.53 14.04
C LYS A 85 -30.91 -14.44 12.94
N LEU A 86 -30.09 -14.81 11.95
CA LEU A 86 -30.50 -15.73 10.89
C LEU A 86 -30.87 -17.11 11.44
N ILE A 87 -30.01 -17.71 12.27
CA ILE A 87 -30.25 -19.04 12.87
C ILE A 87 -31.54 -19.04 13.71
N ASN A 88 -31.76 -18.00 14.51
CA ASN A 88 -32.97 -17.88 15.32
C ASN A 88 -34.23 -17.74 14.46
N SER A 89 -34.15 -17.03 13.32
CA SER A 89 -35.28 -16.88 12.40
C SER A 89 -35.73 -18.21 11.76
N PHE A 90 -34.82 -19.18 11.59
CA PHE A 90 -35.13 -20.51 11.08
C PHE A 90 -35.60 -21.49 12.14
N GLN A 91 -35.30 -21.26 13.43
CA GLN A 91 -35.82 -22.10 14.53
C GLN A 91 -37.19 -21.63 15.05
N ALA A 92 -37.60 -20.40 14.76
CA ALA A 92 -38.88 -19.85 15.18
C ALA A 92 -40.07 -20.20 14.25
N LYS A 93 -39.85 -21.04 13.24
CA LYS A 93 -40.85 -21.54 12.29
C LYS A 93 -40.87 -23.06 12.30
#